data_AF-A0A0N1NMX1-F1
#
_entry.id   AF-A0A0N1NMX1-F1
#
_cell.length_a   1.000
_cell.length_b   1.000
_cell.length_c   1.000
_cell.angle_alpha   90.00
_cell.angle_beta   90.00
_cell.angle_gamma   90.00
#
_symmetry.space_group_name_H-M   'P 1'
#
loop_
_entity.id
_entity.type
_entity.pdbx_description
1 polymer ?
#
loop_
_entity_poly.entity_id
_entity_poly.type
_entity_poly.pdbx_seq_one_letter_code
_entity_poly.pdbx_strand_id
1 'polypeptide(L)'
;MGLLVLDATTARTVYRGTAWGAERLVLSPDSVVFDQDELRVHSSASRPSFAVLPTPARPLTVAGTPLSATADGVFTRWTTEEWADGDIPPAATLVRPAGPPPTTATGPLGRASAPADEHFAASAAEYHVKLPDDLPHRPSGTVLRVHWTGDVARAYVGDTLVADQFFSGRVWDIGLDRLPAAAPRNHGLRLLLLPLAADAPVYLPERAGDVTGRAAVWRGARGTSRAWAVRAG
;
A
#
# COMPACT_ATOMS: atom_id res chain seq x y z
N MET A 1 18.13 -28.19 -24.05
CA MET A 1 16.80 -27.61 -23.72
C MET A 1 16.47 -28.06 -22.30
N GLY A 2 16.19 -27.14 -21.37
CA GLY A 2 15.80 -27.48 -20.00
C GLY A 2 14.30 -27.29 -19.83
N LEU A 3 13.64 -28.20 -19.10
CA LEU A 3 12.24 -28.07 -18.68
C LEU A 3 12.23 -27.77 -17.18
N LEU A 4 11.64 -26.63 -16.79
CA LEU A 4 11.39 -26.30 -15.39
C LEU A 4 9.90 -26.53 -15.11
N VAL A 5 9.61 -27.40 -14.14
CA VAL A 5 8.26 -27.69 -13.67
C VAL A 5 8.09 -27.06 -12.29
N LEU A 6 7.05 -26.26 -12.12
CA LEU A 6 6.69 -25.64 -10.85
C LEU A 6 5.41 -26.28 -10.33
N ASP A 7 5.32 -26.46 -9.01
CA ASP A 7 4.05 -26.81 -8.38
C ASP A 7 3.07 -25.63 -8.45
N ALA A 8 1.78 -25.89 -8.23
CA ALA A 8 0.72 -24.89 -8.37
C ALA A 8 0.87 -23.69 -7.42
N THR A 9 1.51 -23.86 -6.26
CA THR A 9 1.74 -22.76 -5.31
C THR A 9 2.87 -21.88 -5.81
N THR A 10 4.00 -22.47 -6.20
CA THR A 10 5.15 -21.74 -6.74
C THR A 10 4.84 -21.08 -8.08
N ALA A 11 4.03 -21.71 -8.93
CA ALA A 11 3.61 -21.13 -10.21
C ALA A 11 2.79 -19.83 -10.06
N ARG A 12 2.22 -19.54 -8.88
CA ARG A 12 1.50 -18.28 -8.60
C ARG A 12 2.40 -17.14 -8.17
N THR A 13 3.68 -17.43 -7.92
CA THR A 13 4.69 -16.45 -7.48
C THR A 13 5.72 -16.16 -8.57
N VAL A 14 5.55 -16.74 -9.77
CA VAL A 14 6.48 -16.57 -10.88
C VAL A 14 6.12 -15.36 -11.74
N TYR A 15 7.13 -14.57 -12.05
CA TYR A 15 7.08 -13.45 -12.97
C TYR A 15 8.13 -13.69 -14.05
N ARG A 16 7.83 -13.28 -15.29
CA ARG A 16 8.77 -13.33 -16.41
C ARG A 16 8.89 -11.94 -17.02
N GLY A 17 10.11 -11.51 -17.28
CA GLY A 17 10.38 -10.24 -17.94
C GLY A 17 11.87 -10.02 -18.17
N THR A 18 12.22 -8.88 -18.76
CA THR A 18 13.61 -8.49 -18.96
C THR A 18 14.10 -7.67 -17.77
N ALA A 19 15.26 -8.04 -17.22
CA ALA A 19 16.00 -7.25 -16.22
C ALA A 19 17.48 -7.65 -16.21
N TRP A 20 18.34 -6.68 -15.92
CA TRP A 20 19.79 -6.83 -15.89
C TRP A 20 20.34 -7.48 -17.16
N GLY A 21 19.94 -6.94 -18.31
CA GLY A 21 20.40 -7.31 -19.65
C GLY A 21 19.94 -8.67 -20.17
N ALA A 22 18.99 -9.35 -19.50
CA ALA A 22 18.50 -10.66 -19.94
C ALA A 22 17.04 -10.91 -19.56
N GLU A 23 16.43 -11.88 -20.22
CA GLU A 23 15.17 -12.49 -19.79
C GLU A 23 15.37 -13.20 -18.44
N ARG A 24 14.48 -12.94 -17.49
CA ARG A 24 14.49 -13.49 -16.13
C ARG A 24 13.15 -14.15 -15.81
N LEU A 25 13.23 -15.27 -15.12
CA LEU A 25 12.17 -15.78 -14.27
C LEU A 25 12.47 -15.35 -12.83
N VAL A 26 11.49 -14.73 -12.19
CA VAL A 26 11.57 -14.25 -10.81
C VAL A 26 10.48 -14.92 -10.00
N LEU A 27 10.86 -15.63 -8.93
CA LEU A 27 9.93 -16.13 -7.93
C LEU A 27 9.86 -15.15 -6.76
N SER A 28 8.68 -14.61 -6.48
CA SER A 28 8.45 -13.73 -5.33
C SER A 28 7.04 -13.92 -4.77
N PRO A 29 6.88 -14.10 -3.44
CA PRO A 29 5.56 -14.07 -2.82
C PRO A 29 4.93 -12.67 -2.87
N ASP A 30 5.73 -11.66 -3.20
CA ASP A 30 5.37 -10.25 -3.30
C ASP A 30 5.20 -9.81 -4.76
N SER A 31 4.72 -8.57 -4.96
CA SER A 31 4.49 -8.03 -6.30
C SER A 31 5.80 -7.59 -6.94
N VAL A 32 6.00 -7.99 -8.20
CA VAL A 32 7.20 -7.67 -8.98
C VAL A 32 6.80 -6.95 -10.25
N VAL A 33 7.51 -5.87 -10.56
CA VAL A 33 7.38 -5.11 -11.81
C VAL A 33 8.73 -5.02 -12.47
N PHE A 34 8.81 -5.42 -13.74
CA PHE A 34 9.98 -5.18 -14.58
C PHE A 34 9.86 -3.76 -15.15
N ASP A 35 10.87 -2.93 -14.90
CA ASP A 35 10.94 -1.56 -15.41
C ASP A 35 12.28 -1.35 -16.11
N GLN A 36 12.28 -1.46 -17.44
CA GLN A 36 13.49 -1.41 -18.26
C GLN A 36 14.54 -2.44 -17.80
N ASP A 37 15.67 -1.99 -17.26
CA ASP A 37 16.75 -2.84 -16.76
C ASP A 37 16.71 -3.04 -15.23
N GLU A 38 15.66 -2.54 -14.59
CA GLU A 38 15.43 -2.59 -13.15
C GLU A 38 14.30 -3.56 -12.80
N LEU A 39 14.45 -4.25 -11.67
CA LEU A 39 13.37 -5.01 -11.06
C LEU A 39 12.84 -4.23 -9.86
N ARG A 40 11.54 -3.90 -9.88
CA ARG A 40 10.86 -3.29 -8.73
C ARG A 40 10.13 -4.36 -7.94
N VAL A 41 10.52 -4.53 -6.68
CA VAL A 41 9.86 -5.46 -5.76
C VAL A 41 9.05 -4.65 -4.75
N HIS A 42 7.77 -4.97 -4.63
CA HIS A 42 6.83 -4.35 -3.72
C HIS A 42 6.45 -5.34 -2.61
N SER A 43 7.11 -5.26 -1.45
CA SER A 43 6.83 -6.16 -0.32
C SER A 43 6.50 -5.40 0.96
N SER A 44 5.78 -6.09 1.83
CA SER A 44 5.52 -5.69 3.22
C SER A 44 6.36 -6.45 4.24
N ALA A 45 7.22 -7.38 3.80
CA ALA A 45 8.10 -8.12 4.69
C ALA A 45 9.19 -7.21 5.26
N SER A 46 9.60 -7.43 6.51
CA SER A 46 10.79 -6.78 7.10
C SER A 46 12.08 -7.25 6.42
N ARG A 47 12.06 -8.45 5.85
CA ARG A 47 13.17 -9.02 5.08
C ARG A 47 12.70 -9.65 3.76
N PRO A 48 12.37 -8.83 2.76
CA PRO A 48 11.94 -9.27 1.44
C PRO A 48 12.97 -10.17 0.76
N SER A 49 12.48 -11.13 0.00
CA SER A 49 13.32 -11.97 -0.85
C SER A 49 12.62 -12.36 -2.14
N PHE A 50 13.42 -12.60 -3.16
CA PHE A 50 12.99 -13.11 -4.45
C PHE A 50 14.08 -14.01 -5.04
N ALA A 51 13.70 -14.99 -5.86
CA ALA A 51 14.65 -15.90 -6.50
C ALA A 51 14.69 -15.65 -8.01
N VAL A 52 15.88 -15.62 -8.62
CA VAL A 52 16.07 -15.25 -10.03
C VAL A 52 16.72 -16.40 -10.80
N LEU A 53 16.22 -16.67 -12.01
CA LEU A 53 16.79 -17.56 -13.00
C LEU A 53 16.79 -16.87 -14.39
N PRO A 54 17.87 -16.91 -15.18
CA PRO A 54 19.22 -17.32 -14.77
C PRO A 54 19.80 -16.36 -13.72
N THR A 55 20.82 -16.79 -12.97
CA THR A 55 21.52 -15.93 -12.02
C THR A 55 22.08 -14.68 -12.71
N PRO A 56 21.86 -13.47 -12.17
CA PRO A 56 22.50 -12.26 -12.67
C PRO A 56 24.03 -12.36 -12.59
N ALA A 57 24.72 -11.86 -13.62
CA ALA A 57 26.19 -11.90 -13.69
C ALA A 57 26.86 -10.94 -12.69
N ARG A 58 26.14 -9.92 -12.25
CA ARG A 58 26.59 -8.93 -11.28
C ARG A 58 25.78 -9.03 -10.00
N PRO A 59 26.37 -8.69 -8.84
CA PRO A 59 25.62 -8.54 -7.59
C PRO A 59 24.46 -7.57 -7.78
N LEU A 60 23.32 -7.90 -7.18
CA LEU A 60 22.17 -7.00 -7.16
C LEU A 60 22.27 -6.05 -5.98
N THR A 61 21.83 -4.80 -6.18
CA THR A 61 21.84 -3.75 -5.17
C THR A 61 20.48 -3.07 -5.07
N VAL A 62 20.18 -2.53 -3.89
CA VAL A 62 19.04 -1.64 -3.63
C VAL A 62 19.58 -0.37 -3.00
N ALA A 63 19.35 0.78 -3.64
CA ALA A 63 19.91 2.06 -3.23
C ALA A 63 21.44 2.04 -2.99
N GLY A 64 22.17 1.20 -3.75
CA GLY A 64 23.62 1.02 -3.62
C GLY A 64 24.05 -0.03 -2.58
N THR A 65 23.14 -0.51 -1.73
CA THR A 65 23.43 -1.59 -0.77
C THR A 65 23.32 -2.96 -1.45
N PRO A 66 24.36 -3.81 -1.39
CA PRO A 66 24.32 -5.16 -1.96
C PRO A 66 23.29 -6.06 -1.29
N LEU A 67 22.61 -6.90 -2.08
CA LEU A 67 21.73 -7.95 -1.59
C LEU A 67 22.52 -9.23 -1.28
N SER A 68 22.07 -9.98 -0.27
CA SER A 68 22.62 -11.30 0.05
C SER A 68 22.12 -12.34 -0.95
N ALA A 69 23.04 -13.05 -1.60
CA ALA A 69 22.73 -14.12 -2.54
C ALA A 69 22.94 -15.51 -1.91
N THR A 70 21.95 -16.39 -2.06
CA THR A 70 22.04 -17.80 -1.66
C THR A 70 21.54 -18.72 -2.78
N ALA A 71 22.04 -19.95 -2.81
CA ALA A 71 21.54 -20.96 -3.75
C ALA A 71 20.10 -21.36 -3.38
N ASP A 72 19.23 -21.49 -4.39
CA ASP A 72 17.82 -21.87 -4.23
C ASP A 72 17.41 -22.81 -5.38
N GLY A 73 17.90 -24.04 -5.31
CA GLY A 73 17.78 -25.00 -6.41
C GLY A 73 18.47 -24.46 -7.68
N VAL A 74 17.71 -24.35 -8.77
CA VAL A 74 18.21 -23.77 -10.03
C VAL A 74 18.19 -22.23 -10.04
N PHE A 75 17.56 -21.61 -9.04
CA PHE A 75 17.50 -20.17 -8.87
C PHE A 75 18.63 -19.69 -7.94
N THR A 76 18.86 -18.38 -7.95
CA THR A 76 19.60 -17.68 -6.88
C THR A 76 18.63 -16.79 -6.12
N ARG A 77 18.51 -17.01 -4.82
CA ARG A 77 17.69 -16.18 -3.93
C ARG A 77 18.47 -14.96 -3.49
N TRP A 78 17.85 -13.81 -3.67
CA TRP A 78 18.35 -12.52 -3.23
C TRP A 78 17.50 -12.05 -2.06
N THR A 79 18.16 -11.73 -0.96
CA THR A 79 17.51 -11.29 0.28
C THR A 79 18.09 -9.95 0.67
N THR A 80 17.23 -9.01 1.04
CA THR A 80 17.67 -7.73 1.59
C THR A 80 18.25 -7.93 2.99
N GLU A 81 18.97 -6.92 3.48
CA GLU A 81 19.13 -6.77 4.93
C GLU A 81 17.76 -6.60 5.58
N GLU A 82 17.66 -6.99 6.85
CA GLU A 82 16.45 -6.73 7.63
C GLU A 82 16.26 -5.23 7.73
N TRP A 83 15.19 -4.73 7.12
CA TRP A 83 14.84 -3.34 7.22
C TRP A 83 14.08 -3.15 8.53
N ALA A 84 14.61 -2.33 9.41
CA ALA A 84 13.81 -1.82 10.51
C ALA A 84 12.68 -1.01 9.87
N ASP A 85 11.44 -1.49 9.96
CA ASP A 85 10.29 -0.64 9.70
C ASP A 85 10.58 0.68 10.43
N GLY A 86 10.65 1.78 9.67
CA GLY A 86 10.60 3.11 10.24
C GLY A 86 9.21 3.28 10.80
N ASP A 87 8.90 2.57 11.89
CA ASP A 87 7.62 2.50 12.55
C ASP A 87 7.49 3.75 13.42
N ILE A 88 7.81 4.92 12.85
CA ILE A 88 7.42 6.19 13.43
C ILE A 88 5.94 6.28 13.07
N PRO A 89 5.01 6.04 14.01
CA PRO A 89 3.60 6.16 13.70
C PRO A 89 3.33 7.66 13.49
N PRO A 90 2.96 8.12 12.29
CA PRO A 90 2.35 9.42 12.18
C PRO A 90 1.15 9.49 13.12
N ALA A 91 1.17 10.50 13.98
CA ALA A 91 0.11 10.71 14.95
C ALA A 91 -1.17 11.09 14.21
N ALA A 92 -2.20 10.24 14.33
CA ALA A 92 -3.55 10.53 13.87
C ALA A 92 -4.34 11.12 15.02
N THR A 93 -4.68 12.40 14.92
CA THR A 93 -5.46 13.14 15.91
C THR A 93 -6.88 13.27 15.42
N LEU A 94 -7.86 12.88 16.24
CA LEU A 94 -9.26 13.13 15.95
C LEU A 94 -9.54 14.64 16.05
N VAL A 95 -10.03 15.24 14.96
CA VAL A 95 -10.43 16.65 14.88
C VAL A 95 -11.93 16.79 15.10
N ARG A 96 -12.72 15.92 14.46
CA ARG A 96 -14.19 15.91 14.58
C ARG A 96 -14.69 14.46 14.59
N PRO A 97 -15.53 14.04 15.54
CA PRO A 97 -16.15 12.72 15.50
C PRO A 97 -17.14 12.60 14.33
N ALA A 98 -17.43 11.37 13.93
CA ALA A 98 -18.44 11.12 12.90
C ALA A 98 -19.84 11.55 13.38
N GLY A 99 -20.64 12.07 12.45
CA GLY A 99 -22.07 12.23 12.60
C GLY A 99 -22.83 10.94 12.24
N PRO A 100 -24.16 11.01 12.11
CA PRO A 100 -24.97 9.90 11.64
C PRO A 100 -24.56 9.43 10.24
N PRO A 101 -24.65 8.12 9.94
CA PRO A 101 -24.43 7.60 8.59
C PRO A 101 -25.35 8.27 7.56
N PRO A 102 -24.81 8.68 6.40
CA PRO A 102 -25.64 9.17 5.32
C PRO A 102 -26.53 8.05 4.77
N THR A 103 -27.71 8.39 4.26
CA THR A 103 -28.58 7.44 3.58
C THR A 103 -27.91 6.95 2.30
N THR A 104 -27.94 5.65 2.05
CA THR A 104 -27.30 5.08 0.85
C THR A 104 -28.11 5.43 -0.40
N ALA A 105 -27.51 6.22 -1.29
CA ALA A 105 -28.07 6.46 -2.61
C ALA A 105 -27.95 5.19 -3.48
N THR A 106 -29.00 4.88 -4.23
CA THR A 106 -29.04 3.71 -5.13
C THR A 106 -29.15 4.19 -6.57
N GLY A 107 -28.26 3.70 -7.43
CA GLY A 107 -28.25 4.04 -8.85
C GLY A 107 -29.34 3.31 -9.64
N PRO A 108 -29.51 3.62 -10.94
CA PRO A 108 -30.56 3.04 -11.79
C PRO A 108 -30.58 1.51 -11.87
N LEU A 109 -29.45 0.86 -11.59
CA LEU A 109 -29.30 -0.60 -11.58
C LEU A 109 -29.52 -1.24 -10.20
N GLY A 110 -30.08 -0.51 -9.23
CA GLY A 110 -30.33 -1.04 -7.88
C GLY A 110 -29.07 -1.26 -7.05
N ARG A 111 -27.96 -0.60 -7.40
CA ARG A 111 -26.66 -0.73 -6.69
C ARG A 111 -26.39 0.50 -5.84
N ALA A 112 -25.79 0.30 -4.68
CA ALA A 112 -25.26 1.39 -3.86
C ALA A 112 -24.34 2.28 -4.72
N SER A 113 -24.59 3.59 -4.68
CA SER A 113 -23.76 4.60 -5.32
C SER A 113 -22.73 5.13 -4.33
N ALA A 114 -21.63 5.69 -4.85
CA ALA A 114 -20.68 6.39 -4.01
C ALA A 114 -21.39 7.54 -3.26
N PRO A 115 -21.09 7.77 -1.96
CA PRO A 115 -21.65 8.88 -1.21
C PRO A 115 -21.33 10.24 -1.86
N ALA A 116 -22.29 11.15 -1.83
CA ALA A 116 -22.12 12.52 -2.31
C ALA A 116 -21.14 13.33 -1.44
N ASP A 117 -20.50 14.32 -2.04
CA ASP A 117 -19.45 15.14 -1.39
C ASP A 117 -19.95 15.86 -0.12
N GLU A 118 -21.22 16.30 -0.12
CA GLU A 118 -21.85 16.98 1.02
C GLU A 118 -21.84 16.12 2.30
N HIS A 119 -21.91 14.80 2.18
CA HIS A 119 -21.86 13.90 3.33
C HIS A 119 -20.51 13.93 4.03
N PHE A 120 -19.42 14.19 3.31
CA PHE A 120 -18.09 14.30 3.92
C PHE A 120 -17.95 15.57 4.76
N ALA A 121 -18.65 16.64 4.41
CA ALA A 121 -18.71 17.85 5.23
C ALA A 121 -19.61 17.66 6.46
N ALA A 122 -20.74 16.99 6.31
CA ALA A 122 -21.77 16.88 7.35
C ALA A 122 -21.57 15.73 8.34
N SER A 123 -21.13 14.56 7.87
CA SER A 123 -21.19 13.30 8.64
C SER A 123 -19.83 12.64 8.88
N ALA A 124 -18.78 13.01 8.14
CA ALA A 124 -17.50 12.32 8.28
C ALA A 124 -16.79 12.64 9.60
N ALA A 125 -16.20 11.60 10.20
CA ALA A 125 -15.15 11.77 11.18
C ALA A 125 -13.92 12.38 10.49
N GLU A 126 -13.37 13.42 11.08
CA GLU A 126 -12.20 14.12 10.57
C GLU A 126 -10.99 13.80 11.45
N TYR A 127 -9.93 13.32 10.82
CA TYR A 127 -8.63 13.07 11.45
C TYR A 127 -7.56 13.91 10.77
N HIS A 128 -6.63 14.42 11.57
CA HIS A 128 -5.40 15.01 11.09
C HIS A 128 -4.24 14.05 11.34
N VAL A 129 -3.46 13.76 10.30
CA VAL A 129 -2.30 12.88 10.36
C VAL A 129 -1.05 13.73 10.14
N LYS A 130 -0.28 13.95 11.20
CA LYS A 130 1.04 14.59 11.08
C LYS A 130 2.03 13.59 10.50
N LEU A 131 2.63 13.93 9.36
CA LEU A 131 3.71 13.14 8.80
C LEU A 131 5.06 13.47 9.48
N PRO A 132 5.99 12.52 9.59
CA PRO A 132 7.31 12.77 10.16
C PRO A 132 8.09 13.84 9.38
N ASP A 133 8.75 14.74 10.11
CA ASP A 133 9.50 15.87 9.55
C ASP A 133 10.76 15.39 8.79
N ASP A 134 11.26 14.21 9.14
CA ASP A 134 12.43 13.52 8.60
C ASP A 134 12.12 12.63 7.38
N LEU A 135 10.88 12.62 6.88
CA LEU A 135 10.57 11.95 5.62
C LEU A 135 11.56 12.42 4.53
N PRO A 136 11.97 11.56 3.58
CA PRO A 136 12.82 11.99 2.46
C PRO A 136 12.07 12.95 1.52
N HIS A 137 12.79 13.85 0.83
CA HIS A 137 12.19 14.82 -0.11
C HIS A 137 11.42 14.15 -1.24
N ARG A 138 11.82 12.93 -1.62
CA ARG A 138 11.06 12.03 -2.48
C ARG A 138 10.99 10.68 -1.80
N PRO A 139 9.90 10.37 -1.09
CA PRO A 139 9.76 9.12 -0.38
C PRO A 139 9.29 8.03 -1.34
N SER A 140 10.05 7.82 -2.42
CA SER A 140 9.76 6.80 -3.45
C SER A 140 9.56 5.45 -2.78
N GLY A 141 8.43 4.81 -3.09
CA GLY A 141 8.08 3.53 -2.48
C GLY A 141 7.58 3.61 -1.04
N THR A 142 7.46 4.79 -0.43
CA THR A 142 6.90 4.93 0.93
C THR A 142 5.38 5.05 0.89
N VAL A 143 4.71 4.26 1.72
CA VAL A 143 3.26 4.27 1.91
C VAL A 143 2.92 4.63 3.35
N LEU A 144 1.87 5.42 3.53
CA LEU A 144 1.19 5.59 4.80
C LEU A 144 0.07 4.55 4.90
N ARG A 145 0.13 3.74 5.93
CA ARG A 145 -0.82 2.68 6.25
C ARG A 145 -1.79 3.18 7.31
N VAL A 146 -3.05 3.33 6.96
CA VAL A 146 -4.10 3.78 7.88
C VAL A 146 -4.95 2.59 8.28
N HIS A 147 -4.97 2.28 9.58
CA HIS A 147 -5.89 1.30 10.14
C HIS A 147 -7.22 1.97 10.46
N TRP A 148 -8.21 1.74 9.62
CA TRP A 148 -9.48 2.45 9.69
C TRP A 148 -10.69 1.51 9.64
N THR A 149 -11.85 2.09 9.89
CA THR A 149 -13.17 1.47 9.77
C THR A 149 -14.17 2.55 9.31
N GLY A 150 -15.17 2.16 8.54
CA GLY A 150 -16.15 3.07 7.95
C GLY A 150 -16.81 2.50 6.70
N ASP A 151 -17.40 3.39 5.93
CA ASP A 151 -17.90 3.15 4.58
C ASP A 151 -16.86 3.60 3.54
N VAL A 152 -16.59 4.91 3.51
CA VAL A 152 -15.64 5.53 2.58
C VAL A 152 -14.70 6.45 3.33
N ALA A 153 -13.40 6.34 3.02
CA ALA A 153 -12.38 7.27 3.48
C ALA A 153 -11.86 8.12 2.31
N ARG A 154 -11.59 9.40 2.58
CA ARG A 154 -10.93 10.33 1.66
C ARG A 154 -9.77 11.02 2.36
N ALA A 155 -8.66 11.20 1.66
CA ALA A 155 -7.45 11.83 2.15
C ALA A 155 -7.19 13.09 1.35
N TYR A 156 -6.94 14.17 2.06
CA TYR A 156 -6.70 15.49 1.49
C TYR A 156 -5.35 16.03 1.93
N VAL A 157 -4.73 16.77 1.01
CA VAL A 157 -3.62 17.67 1.29
C VAL A 157 -4.12 19.09 0.98
N GLY A 158 -4.34 19.89 2.03
CA GLY A 158 -5.15 21.10 1.91
C GLY A 158 -6.57 20.75 1.44
N ASP A 159 -6.94 21.27 0.27
CA ASP A 159 -8.23 21.01 -0.39
C ASP A 159 -8.15 19.99 -1.54
N THR A 160 -6.95 19.48 -1.83
CA THR A 160 -6.75 18.51 -2.91
C THR A 160 -7.00 17.09 -2.41
N LEU A 161 -7.96 16.38 -3.02
CA LEU A 161 -8.16 14.95 -2.80
C LEU A 161 -6.98 14.18 -3.41
N VAL A 162 -6.24 13.46 -2.58
CA VAL A 162 -5.02 12.73 -2.99
C VAL A 162 -5.22 11.21 -3.01
N ALA A 163 -6.17 10.70 -2.25
CA ALA A 163 -6.54 9.29 -2.24
C ALA A 163 -7.94 9.11 -1.66
N ASP A 164 -8.63 8.04 -2.06
CA ASP A 164 -9.84 7.55 -1.42
C ASP A 164 -9.81 6.01 -1.31
N GLN A 165 -10.70 5.47 -0.49
CA GLN A 165 -10.90 4.02 -0.38
C GLN A 165 -12.29 3.69 0.16
N PHE A 166 -12.97 2.72 -0.47
CA PHE A 166 -14.11 2.01 0.11
C PHE A 166 -13.63 0.95 1.09
N PHE A 167 -14.29 0.85 2.24
CA PHE A 167 -13.89 -0.07 3.28
C PHE A 167 -14.08 -1.53 2.84
N SER A 168 -13.08 -2.37 3.11
CA SER A 168 -13.10 -3.80 2.74
C SER A 168 -12.49 -4.70 3.82
N GLY A 169 -12.37 -4.18 5.04
CA GLY A 169 -11.64 -4.82 6.14
C GLY A 169 -10.12 -4.82 5.96
N ARG A 170 -9.59 -4.03 5.02
CA ARG A 170 -8.14 -3.91 4.77
C ARG A 170 -7.60 -2.60 5.32
N VAL A 171 -6.29 -2.60 5.58
CA VAL A 171 -5.51 -1.39 5.82
C VAL A 171 -5.51 -0.55 4.54
N TRP A 172 -5.61 0.77 4.69
CA TRP A 172 -5.50 1.70 3.56
C TRP A 172 -4.06 2.16 3.38
N ASP A 173 -3.44 1.75 2.29
CA ASP A 173 -2.08 2.17 1.92
C ASP A 173 -2.15 3.39 0.99
N ILE A 174 -1.60 4.52 1.42
CA ILE A 174 -1.51 5.80 0.68
C ILE A 174 -0.05 6.04 0.29
N GLY A 175 0.27 6.03 -1.00
CA GLY A 175 1.63 6.32 -1.48
C GLY A 175 2.04 7.77 -1.20
N LEU A 176 3.07 7.97 -0.38
CA LEU A 176 3.57 9.30 -0.02
C LEU A 176 4.30 9.98 -1.19
N ASP A 177 4.83 9.19 -2.12
CA ASP A 177 5.46 9.64 -3.36
C ASP A 177 4.47 10.25 -4.37
N ARG A 178 3.18 9.97 -4.21
CA ARG A 178 2.10 10.53 -5.04
C ARG A 178 1.56 11.86 -4.50
N LEU A 179 2.00 12.26 -3.31
CA LEU A 179 1.54 13.50 -2.70
C LEU A 179 2.27 14.71 -3.30
N PRO A 180 1.63 15.89 -3.34
CA PRO A 180 2.28 17.11 -3.81
C PRO A 180 3.55 17.42 -3.00
N ALA A 181 4.69 17.67 -3.67
CA ALA A 181 6.04 17.59 -3.08
C ALA A 181 6.31 18.39 -1.79
N ALA A 182 5.59 19.50 -1.54
CA ALA A 182 5.82 20.37 -0.37
C ALA A 182 4.69 20.33 0.68
N ALA A 183 3.50 19.86 0.31
CA ALA A 183 2.30 20.11 1.10
C ALA A 183 2.07 19.14 2.28
N PRO A 184 2.44 17.85 2.21
CA PRO A 184 2.27 16.92 3.33
C PRO A 184 3.15 17.24 4.55
N ARG A 185 4.29 17.92 4.36
CA ARG A 185 5.18 18.33 5.48
C ARG A 185 4.62 19.51 6.26
N ASN A 186 4.05 20.49 5.56
CA ASN A 186 3.56 21.72 6.18
C ASN A 186 2.16 21.54 6.79
N HIS A 187 1.32 20.70 6.17
CA HIS A 187 -0.09 20.58 6.51
C HIS A 187 -0.51 19.20 7.00
N GLY A 188 0.36 18.18 6.91
CA GLY A 188 -0.05 16.79 7.14
C GLY A 188 -1.10 16.30 6.13
N LEU A 189 -1.81 15.24 6.51
CA LEU A 189 -2.94 14.70 5.76
C LEU A 189 -4.23 14.88 6.57
N ARG A 190 -5.30 15.34 5.92
CA ARG A 190 -6.63 15.38 6.50
C ARG A 190 -7.43 14.19 5.98
N LEU A 191 -7.89 13.32 6.87
CA LEU A 191 -8.69 12.15 6.53
C LEU A 191 -10.16 12.41 6.91
N LEU A 192 -11.07 12.16 5.98
CA LEU A 192 -12.51 12.19 6.20
C LEU A 192 -13.07 10.78 6.02
N LEU A 193 -13.63 10.21 7.09
CA LEU A 193 -14.17 8.86 7.12
C LEU A 193 -15.68 8.92 7.33
N LEU A 194 -16.46 8.41 6.37
CA LEU A 194 -17.90 8.26 6.52
C LEU A 194 -18.25 6.99 7.29
N PRO A 195 -19.26 7.03 8.18
CA PRO A 195 -19.73 5.82 8.85
C PRO A 195 -20.68 5.03 7.95
N LEU A 196 -20.64 3.71 8.07
CA LEU A 196 -21.49 2.80 7.28
C LEU A 196 -22.92 2.76 7.80
N ALA A 197 -23.90 2.98 6.93
CA ALA A 197 -25.31 2.86 7.27
C ALA A 197 -25.70 1.39 7.49
N ALA A 198 -26.55 1.13 8.48
CA ALA A 198 -26.95 -0.24 8.87
C ALA A 198 -27.71 -0.99 7.77
N ASP A 199 -28.40 -0.24 6.91
CA ASP A 199 -29.20 -0.72 5.80
C ASP A 199 -28.48 -0.58 4.44
N ALA A 200 -27.20 -0.22 4.44
CA ALA A 200 -26.42 -0.11 3.21
C ALA A 200 -26.39 -1.49 2.50
N PRO A 201 -26.82 -1.59 1.23
CA PRO A 201 -26.81 -2.85 0.48
C PRO A 201 -25.40 -3.15 -0.05
N VAL A 202 -24.40 -3.09 0.83
CA VAL A 202 -22.99 -3.32 0.55
C VAL A 202 -22.53 -4.57 1.32
N TYR A 203 -21.92 -5.50 0.60
CA TYR A 203 -21.37 -6.71 1.20
C TYR A 203 -19.90 -6.49 1.58
N LEU A 204 -19.58 -6.70 2.87
CA LEU A 204 -18.21 -6.70 3.36
C LEU A 204 -17.69 -8.13 3.53
N PRO A 205 -16.41 -8.40 3.22
CA PRO A 205 -15.78 -9.68 3.55
C PRO A 205 -15.80 -9.93 5.06
N GLU A 206 -15.89 -11.19 5.50
CA GLU A 206 -15.97 -11.59 6.92
C GLU A 206 -14.90 -10.93 7.80
N ARG A 207 -13.66 -10.84 7.31
CA ARG A 207 -12.54 -10.18 8.02
C ARG A 207 -12.79 -8.72 8.43
N ALA A 208 -13.76 -8.06 7.82
CA ALA A 208 -14.09 -6.67 8.10
C ALA A 208 -14.79 -6.50 9.45
N GLY A 209 -15.48 -7.55 9.93
CA GLY A 209 -16.33 -7.48 11.12
C GLY A 209 -17.51 -6.53 10.96
N ASP A 210 -18.22 -6.29 12.07
CA ASP A 210 -19.29 -5.28 12.10
C ASP A 210 -18.71 -3.88 12.31
N VAL A 211 -18.98 -3.02 11.32
CA VAL A 211 -18.51 -1.63 11.25
C VAL A 211 -19.67 -0.63 11.15
N THR A 212 -20.89 -1.10 11.35
CA THR A 212 -22.11 -0.31 11.24
C THR A 212 -22.06 0.91 12.17
N GLY A 213 -22.32 2.09 11.61
CA GLY A 213 -22.30 3.37 12.32
C GLY A 213 -20.91 3.84 12.75
N ARG A 214 -19.83 3.10 12.45
CA ARG A 214 -18.48 3.44 12.88
C ARG A 214 -17.74 4.18 11.79
N ALA A 215 -16.97 5.19 12.18
CA ALA A 215 -15.95 5.81 11.33
C ALA A 215 -14.78 6.21 12.23
N ALA A 216 -13.67 5.49 12.13
CA ALA A 216 -12.53 5.72 13.01
C ALA A 216 -11.21 5.24 12.44
N VAL A 217 -10.13 5.90 12.85
CA VAL A 217 -8.76 5.36 12.79
C VAL A 217 -8.48 4.68 14.13
N TRP A 218 -8.30 3.35 14.15
CA TRP A 218 -8.36 2.54 15.38
C TRP A 218 -7.03 1.90 15.82
N ARG A 219 -6.00 1.91 14.97
CA ARG A 219 -4.61 1.54 15.33
C ARG A 219 -3.58 2.61 14.93
N GLY A 220 -4.05 3.82 14.61
CA GLY A 220 -3.22 4.91 14.10
C GLY A 220 -2.84 4.72 12.63
N ALA A 221 -1.98 5.62 12.15
CA ALA A 221 -1.37 5.52 10.84
C ALA A 221 0.13 5.20 10.99
N ARG A 222 0.71 4.44 10.06
CA ARG A 222 2.11 3.99 10.05
C ARG A 222 2.76 4.25 8.70
N GLY A 223 3.91 4.91 8.66
CA GLY A 223 4.70 5.02 7.42
C GLY A 223 5.50 3.75 7.18
N THR A 224 5.56 3.24 5.95
CA THR A 224 6.43 2.10 5.59
C THR A 224 7.00 2.31 4.18
N SER A 225 8.31 2.14 3.99
CA SER A 225 8.92 2.09 2.65
C SER A 225 8.89 0.68 2.08
N ARG A 226 8.50 0.53 0.80
CA ARG A 226 8.05 -0.75 0.21
C ARG A 226 8.41 -1.01 -1.23
N ALA A 227 9.02 -0.08 -1.95
CA ALA A 227 9.46 -0.34 -3.32
C ALA A 227 10.98 -0.35 -3.38
N TRP A 228 11.56 -1.50 -3.73
CA TRP A 228 12.99 -1.60 -4.00
C TRP A 228 13.24 -1.61 -5.49
N ALA A 229 13.93 -0.57 -5.94
CA ALA A 229 14.58 -0.53 -7.24
C ALA A 229 15.83 -1.42 -7.19
N VAL A 230 15.73 -2.64 -7.71
CA VAL A 230 16.84 -3.60 -7.73
C VAL A 230 17.62 -3.45 -9.04
N ARG A 231 18.89 -3.09 -8.91
CA ARG A 231 19.79 -2.82 -10.04
C ARG A 231 21.01 -3.74 -9.99
N ALA A 232 21.63 -3.97 -11.15
CA ALA A 232 22.95 -4.57 -11.20
C ALA A 232 23.98 -3.55 -10.65
N GLY A 233 24.84 -4.01 -9.73
CA GLY A 233 25.97 -3.23 -9.21
C GLY A 233 27.11 -3.03 -10.19
#